data_AF-A0A059DLG3-F1
#
_entry.id   AF-A0A059DLG3-F1
#
_cell.length_a   1.000
_cell.length_b   1.000
_cell.length_c   1.000
_cell.angle_alpha   90.00
_cell.angle_beta   90.00
_cell.angle_gamma   90.00
#
_symmetry.space_group_name_H-M   'P 1'
#
loop_
_entity.id
_entity.type
_entity.pdbx_description
1 polymer ?
#
loop_
_entity_poly.entity_id
_entity_poly.type
_entity_poly.pdbx_seq_one_letter_code
_entity_poly.pdbx_strand_id
1 'polypeptide(L)' 'MNEPVNLNKFRKAKTKAEKEQKAKENRAKFGRTKSEKQLEKARADKLSKLTEGHRLKDTPEADG' A
#
# COMPACT_ATOMS: atom_id res chain seq x y z
N MET A 1 45.78 -19.48 2.53
CA MET A 1 44.37 -19.94 2.42
C MET A 1 43.56 -18.80 1.83
N ASN A 2 43.00 -18.97 0.64
CA ASN A 2 42.18 -17.95 -0.01
C ASN A 2 40.75 -18.48 -0.03
N GLU A 3 39.85 -17.83 0.72
CA GLU A 3 38.48 -18.29 0.86
C GLU A 3 37.64 -17.76 -0.31
N PRO A 4 36.88 -18.61 -1.03
CA PRO A 4 36.14 -18.16 -2.20
C PRO A 4 35.01 -17.21 -1.78
N VAL A 5 35.16 -15.93 -2.14
CA VAL A 5 34.15 -14.90 -1.84
C VAL A 5 32.92 -15.11 -2.72
N ASN A 6 31.78 -15.40 -2.10
CA ASN A 6 30.52 -15.61 -2.83
C ASN A 6 29.91 -14.27 -3.28
N LEU A 7 30.18 -13.89 -4.53
CA LEU A 7 29.68 -12.67 -5.17
C LEU A 7 28.14 -12.60 -5.23
N ASN A 8 27.44 -13.73 -5.24
CA ASN A 8 25.97 -13.73 -5.26
C ASN A 8 25.39 -13.26 -3.92
N LYS A 9 25.98 -13.67 -2.80
CA LYS A 9 25.61 -13.17 -1.47
C LYS A 9 25.84 -11.66 -1.37
N PHE A 10 26.97 -11.18 -1.90
CA PHE A 10 27.30 -9.75 -1.91
C PHE A 10 26.30 -8.94 -2.73
N ARG A 11 25.97 -9.37 -3.96
CA ARG A 11 24.95 -8.72 -4.80
C ARG A 11 23.58 -8.71 -4.11
N LYS A 12 23.18 -9.83 -3.48
CA LYS A 12 21.93 -9.89 -2.70
C LYS A 12 21.93 -8.93 -1.51
N ALA A 13 23.04 -8.80 -0.79
CA ALA A 13 23.16 -7.85 0.30
C ALA A 13 23.02 -6.40 -0.19
N LYS A 14 23.72 -6.05 -1.28
CA LYS A 14 23.64 -4.71 -1.89
C LYS A 14 22.21 -4.37 -2.33
N THR A 15 21.55 -5.26 -3.06
CA THR A 15 20.16 -5.05 -3.50
C THR A 15 19.18 -4.93 -2.33
N LYS A 16 19.40 -5.65 -1.22
CA LYS A 16 18.58 -5.53 -0.01
C LYS A 16 18.77 -4.16 0.65
N ALA A 17 20.02 -3.68 0.76
CA ALA A 17 20.34 -2.37 1.30
C ALA A 17 19.73 -1.22 0.47
N GLU A 18 19.83 -1.29 -0.87
CA GLU A 18 19.21 -0.31 -1.77
C GLU A 18 17.68 -0.27 -1.63
N LYS A 19 17.03 -1.43 -1.51
CA LYS A 19 15.58 -1.51 -1.26
C LYS A 19 15.21 -0.87 0.08
N GLU A 20 16.02 -1.07 1.11
CA GLU A 20 15.77 -0.52 2.43
C GLU A 20 15.95 1.01 2.46
N GLN A 21 16.97 1.54 1.77
CA GLN A 21 17.14 2.98 1.60
C GLN A 21 15.97 3.61 0.85
N LYS A 22 15.54 3.01 -0.28
CA LYS A 22 14.34 3.47 -1.01
C LYS A 22 13.08 3.41 -0.14
N ALA A 23 12.94 2.40 0.72
CA ALA A 23 11.82 2.32 1.66
C ALA A 23 11.86 3.44 2.71
N LYS A 24 13.04 3.77 3.25
CA LYS A 24 13.24 4.91 4.17
C LYS A 24 12.94 6.24 3.48
N GLU A 25 13.45 6.45 2.28
CA GLU A 25 13.13 7.64 1.48
C GLU A 25 11.64 7.76 1.19
N ASN A 26 10.97 6.66 0.84
CA ASN A 26 9.54 6.68 0.58
C ASN A 26 8.72 6.99 1.85
N ARG A 27 9.15 6.51 3.03
CA ARG A 27 8.54 6.92 4.31
C ARG A 27 8.72 8.41 4.57
N ALA A 28 9.92 8.94 4.36
CA ALA A 28 10.20 10.36 4.55
C ALA A 28 9.46 11.26 3.55
N LYS A 29 9.47 10.90 2.26
CA LYS A 29 8.87 11.70 1.17
C LYS A 29 7.35 11.67 1.18
N PHE A 30 6.74 10.53 1.48
CA PHE A 30 5.29 10.37 1.32
C PHE A 30 4.54 10.24 2.65
N GLY A 31 5.24 10.15 3.79
CA GLY A 31 4.66 10.05 5.14
C GLY A 31 3.85 8.78 5.42
N ARG A 32 3.44 8.04 4.37
CA ARG A 32 2.64 6.82 4.42
C ARG A 32 3.19 5.81 3.42
N THR A 33 3.37 4.58 3.87
CA THR A 33 3.78 3.46 3.03
C THR A 33 2.67 3.04 2.06
N LYS A 34 3.03 2.30 1.01
CA LYS A 34 2.06 1.76 0.03
C LYS A 34 0.98 0.90 0.73
N SER A 35 1.39 0.11 1.72
CA SER A 35 0.49 -0.74 2.50
C SER A 35 -0.53 0.08 3.30
N GLU A 36 -0.10 1.17 3.92
CA GLU A 36 -0.99 2.08 4.65
C GLU A 36 -1.98 2.77 3.71
N LYS A 37 -1.52 3.24 2.53
CA LYS A 37 -2.41 3.81 1.51
C LYS A 37 -3.47 2.81 1.03
N GLN A 38 -3.09 1.54 0.83
CA GLN A 38 -4.03 0.50 0.42
C GLN A 38 -5.05 0.19 1.51
N LEU A 39 -4.62 0.12 2.77
CA LEU A 39 -5.49 -0.13 3.91
C LEU A 39 -6.49 1.01 4.09
N GLU A 40 -6.04 2.25 3.97
CA GLU A 40 -6.89 3.44 4.07
C GLU A 40 -7.89 3.50 2.91
N LYS A 41 -7.46 3.22 1.67
CA LYS A 41 -8.36 3.08 0.52
C LYS A 41 -9.41 1.99 0.72
N ALA A 42 -9.03 0.83 1.26
CA ALA A 42 -9.96 -0.25 1.54
C ALA A 42 -10.97 0.11 2.65
N ARG A 43 -10.54 0.86 3.68
CA ARG A 43 -11.44 1.39 4.71
C ARG A 43 -12.41 2.40 4.12
N ALA A 44 -11.93 3.34 3.30
CA ALA A 44 -12.77 4.32 2.64
C ALA A 44 -13.80 3.65 1.72
N ASP A 45 -13.39 2.67 0.92
CA ASP A 45 -14.29 1.90 0.03
C ASP A 45 -15.37 1.14 0.82
N LYS A 46 -14.99 0.53 1.94
CA LYS A 46 -15.95 -0.12 2.85
C LYS A 46 -16.93 0.88 3.44
N LEU A 47 -16.45 2.06 3.88
CA LEU A 47 -17.30 3.10 4.42
C LEU A 47 -18.29 3.61 3.36
N SER A 48 -17.80 3.88 2.14
CA SER A 48 -18.63 4.30 1.01
C SER A 48 -19.71 3.27 0.68
N LYS A 49 -19.35 1.98 0.66
CA LYS A 49 -20.33 0.88 0.43
C LYS A 49 -21.38 0.79 1.53
N LEU A 50 -20.97 0.96 2.79
CA LEU A 50 -21.91 1.00 3.91
C LEU A 50 -22.86 2.19 3.78
N THR A 51 -22.35 3.39 3.51
CA THR A 51 -23.18 4.58 3.32
C THR A 51 -24.10 4.46 2.11
N GLU A 52 -23.65 3.81 1.03
CA GLU A 52 -24.46 3.59 -0.16
C GLU A 52 -25.56 2.56 0.07
N GLY A 53 -25.31 1.49 0.82
CA GLY A 53 -26.34 0.53 1.21
C GLY A 53 -27.36 1.10 2.20
N HIS A 54 -26.97 2.11 2.98
CA HIS A 54 -27.86 2.86 3.87
C HIS A 54 -28.47 4.10 3.23
N ARG A 55 -28.09 4.43 1.97
CA ARG A 55 -28.73 5.49 1.22
C ARG A 55 -30.12 5.00 0.84
N LEU A 56 -31.14 5.50 1.54
CA LEU A 56 -32.51 5.40 1.08
C LEU A 56 -32.52 6.02 -0.31
N LYS A 57 -32.75 5.22 -1.36
CA LYS A 57 -33.05 5.79 -2.66
C LYS A 57 -34.36 6.52 -2.45
N ASP A 58 -34.30 7.85 -2.33
CA ASP A 58 -35.45 8.71 -2.59
C ASP A 58 -35.77 8.56 -4.08
N THR A 59 -36.33 7.42 -4.45
CA THR A 59 -37.25 7.35 -5.56
C THR A 59 -38.58 7.84 -4.98
N PRO A 60 -39.02 9.08 -5.26
CA PRO A 60 -40.45 9.28 -5.32
C PRO A 60 -40.91 8.36 -6.45
N GLU A 61 -41.54 7.25 -6.08
CA GLU A 61 -42.43 6.51 -6.98
C GLU A 61 -43.52 7.49 -7.39
N ALA A 62 -43.27 8.22 -8.48
CA ALA A 62 -44.26 8.96 -9.22
C ALA A 62 -44.86 8.01 -10.26
N ASP A 63 -45.66 7.05 -9.78
CA ASP A 63 -46.56 6.27 -10.63
C ASP A 63 -47.92 6.21 -9.91
N GLY A 64 -48.75 7.20 -10.20
CA GLY A 64 -50.16 7.32 -9.85
C GLY A 64 -50.86 8.15 -10.92
#